data_AF-A0A2W1BK70-F1
#
_entry.id   AF-A0A2W1BK70-F1
#
_cell.length_a   1.000
_cell.length_b   1.000
_cell.length_c   1.000
_cell.angle_alpha   90.00
_cell.angle_beta   90.00
_cell.angle_gamma   90.00
#
_symmetry.space_group_name_H-M   'P 1'
#
loop_
_entity.id
_entity.type
_entity.pdbx_description
1 polymer ?
#
loop_
_entity_poly.entity_id
_entity_poly.type
_entity_poly.pdbx_seq_one_letter_code
_entity_poly.pdbx_strand_id
1 'polypeptide(L)'
;MEFNKDEDNNNDPHQKSFEDGDNTEAISANQTLNGNTEIHVPFNLVAGWCLEAEALPPSHRAGKLLALRLLCESTQAQGPGAPSSCNNRLHLAHLHLYQRALHHGLTGEDRSVVDVLVEHAAPRYLSLALDGYSLLLLDFVHASTVVLNSSDMGPTCPRTAAVTFLGSLLSLPDGLMNAPMLQPYPHQYNTVSCPDLKEHVLNIVVRVCRREGGAAARCAGACALTAHVCHLLASRTHCARLPAYVTCLLQMLMMKNKNIAKVVSDCILVLADYTDRIVEMYPGLAGKIIKWICACLAQISPSSARDTVKPLAGSLLLCLAEFAVRCGPNYLMQEKDG
;
A
#
# COMPACT_ATOMS: atom_id res chain seq x y z
N MET A 1 -42.96 68.15 -39.72
CA MET A 1 -42.22 69.12 -38.88
C MET A 1 -42.25 68.56 -37.47
N GLU A 2 -41.07 68.36 -36.86
CA GLU A 2 -40.73 68.46 -35.42
C GLU A 2 -41.58 67.72 -34.35
N PHE A 3 -41.05 67.15 -33.24
CA PHE A 3 -39.72 66.63 -32.88
C PHE A 3 -39.92 65.71 -31.64
N ASN A 4 -39.13 64.62 -31.53
CA ASN A 4 -38.85 63.67 -30.42
C ASN A 4 -39.82 63.41 -29.22
N LYS A 5 -39.73 62.15 -28.72
CA LYS A 5 -40.31 61.63 -27.48
C LYS A 5 -39.34 60.58 -26.87
N ASP A 6 -39.25 60.52 -25.55
CA ASP A 6 -38.72 59.39 -24.76
C ASP A 6 -39.42 59.37 -23.37
N GLU A 7 -39.40 58.23 -22.68
CA GLU A 7 -40.11 57.95 -21.41
C GLU A 7 -39.15 57.98 -20.20
N ASP A 8 -39.65 58.15 -18.94
CA ASP A 8 -39.56 57.08 -17.92
C ASP A 8 -40.25 57.34 -16.55
N ASN A 9 -40.71 56.23 -15.94
CA ASN A 9 -40.68 55.78 -14.54
C ASN A 9 -41.59 56.26 -13.36
N ASN A 10 -42.10 55.22 -12.67
CA ASN A 10 -42.15 54.94 -11.21
C ASN A 10 -43.44 55.17 -10.38
N ASN A 11 -43.85 54.15 -9.60
CA ASN A 11 -44.76 54.28 -8.46
C ASN A 11 -44.77 53.05 -7.50
N ASP A 12 -44.88 53.31 -6.20
CA ASP A 12 -45.12 52.38 -5.06
C ASP A 12 -46.63 51.96 -5.01
N PRO A 13 -47.16 50.98 -4.18
CA PRO A 13 -47.14 51.13 -2.70
C PRO A 13 -47.46 49.90 -1.74
N HIS A 14 -47.40 50.19 -0.43
CA HIS A 14 -48.28 49.73 0.69
C HIS A 14 -48.19 48.32 1.35
N GLN A 15 -48.72 48.29 2.59
CA GLN A 15 -48.72 47.25 3.64
C GLN A 15 -49.94 47.53 4.57
N LYS A 16 -50.46 46.66 5.46
CA LYS A 16 -50.07 45.34 6.00
C LYS A 16 -51.27 44.68 6.71
N SER A 17 -51.47 43.35 6.64
CA SER A 17 -52.40 42.59 7.50
C SER A 17 -51.85 41.19 7.84
N PHE A 18 -52.13 40.69 9.05
CA PHE A 18 -51.70 39.40 9.61
C PHE A 18 -52.90 38.43 9.71
N GLU A 19 -52.70 37.12 9.48
CA GLU A 19 -53.02 36.03 10.44
C GLU A 19 -52.66 34.62 9.89
N ASP A 20 -51.77 33.95 10.61
CA ASP A 20 -51.47 32.52 10.83
C ASP A 20 -51.84 31.40 9.82
N GLY A 21 -50.87 30.51 9.54
CA GLY A 21 -51.12 29.25 8.83
C GLY A 21 -49.90 28.39 8.43
N ASP A 22 -49.28 27.71 9.39
CA ASP A 22 -48.55 26.42 9.26
C ASP A 22 -47.14 26.33 8.60
N ASN A 23 -46.15 26.08 9.46
CA ASN A 23 -44.89 25.32 9.29
C ASN A 23 -44.18 25.22 7.91
N THR A 24 -43.02 25.88 7.79
CA THR A 24 -41.81 25.29 7.16
C THR A 24 -40.52 26.00 7.59
N GLU A 25 -40.09 25.82 8.84
CA GLU A 25 -38.81 26.36 9.29
C GLU A 25 -37.61 25.59 8.73
N ALA A 26 -36.88 26.27 7.84
CA ALA A 26 -35.41 26.22 7.70
C ALA A 26 -34.72 24.83 7.57
N ILE A 27 -34.81 24.21 6.38
CA ILE A 27 -33.65 23.49 5.84
C ILE A 27 -32.81 24.48 5.03
N SER A 28 -31.96 25.23 5.74
CA SER A 28 -30.97 26.12 5.10
C SER A 28 -29.91 25.27 4.42
N ALA A 29 -29.99 25.16 3.10
CA ALA A 29 -28.97 24.53 2.26
C ALA A 29 -27.71 25.42 2.20
N ASN A 30 -26.93 25.43 3.29
CA ASN A 30 -25.68 26.19 3.40
C ASN A 30 -24.63 25.47 4.27
N GLN A 31 -24.22 24.29 3.82
CA GLN A 31 -22.82 23.88 3.96
C GLN A 31 -22.32 23.40 2.60
N THR A 32 -21.62 24.29 1.90
CA THR A 32 -20.75 23.94 0.78
C THR A 32 -19.70 22.97 1.29
N LEU A 33 -19.91 21.68 1.03
CA LEU A 33 -19.00 20.62 1.42
C LEU A 33 -17.67 20.82 0.67
N ASN A 34 -16.68 21.40 1.35
CA ASN A 34 -15.31 21.44 0.85
C ASN A 34 -14.90 20.02 0.47
N GLY A 35 -14.44 19.82 -0.77
CA GLY A 35 -14.22 18.51 -1.40
C GLY A 35 -13.18 17.58 -0.77
N ASN A 36 -12.69 17.91 0.44
CA ASN A 36 -11.70 17.18 1.21
C ASN A 36 -12.26 16.63 2.55
N THR A 37 -13.58 16.72 2.79
CA THR A 37 -14.21 16.04 3.94
C THR A 37 -14.64 14.64 3.53
N GLU A 38 -13.71 13.67 3.64
CA GLU A 38 -14.07 12.24 3.57
C GLU A 38 -15.02 11.91 4.72
N ILE A 39 -16.30 11.69 4.41
CA ILE A 39 -17.32 11.29 5.39
C ILE A 39 -17.13 9.80 5.69
N HIS A 40 -16.27 9.49 6.66
CA HIS A 40 -16.12 8.12 7.14
C HIS A 40 -17.35 7.68 7.94
N VAL A 41 -18.02 6.63 7.48
CA VAL A 41 -19.16 6.04 8.19
C VAL A 41 -18.64 5.24 9.40
N PRO A 42 -19.15 5.48 10.64
CA PRO A 42 -18.72 4.73 11.81
C PRO A 42 -19.03 3.24 11.69
N PHE A 43 -18.03 2.38 11.91
CA PHE A 43 -18.13 0.93 11.73
C PHE A 43 -19.35 0.31 12.42
N ASN A 44 -19.62 0.65 13.69
CA ASN A 44 -20.73 0.07 14.45
C ASN A 44 -22.13 0.38 13.87
N LEU A 45 -22.27 1.38 12.98
CA LEU A 45 -23.53 1.69 12.29
C LEU A 45 -23.80 0.73 11.12
N VAL A 46 -22.73 0.32 10.41
CA VAL A 46 -22.82 -0.49 9.18
C VAL A 46 -22.50 -1.96 9.40
N ALA A 47 -21.76 -2.31 10.46
CA ALA A 47 -21.23 -3.65 10.68
C ALA A 47 -22.30 -4.74 10.62
N GLY A 48 -23.43 -4.60 11.33
CA GLY A 48 -24.51 -5.58 11.32
C GLY A 48 -25.02 -5.89 9.91
N TRP A 49 -25.44 -4.85 9.18
CA TRP A 49 -25.91 -4.95 7.79
C TRP A 49 -24.87 -5.56 6.86
N CYS A 50 -23.60 -5.15 6.98
CA CYS A 50 -22.53 -5.65 6.11
C CYS A 50 -22.14 -7.11 6.41
N LEU A 51 -22.25 -7.55 7.66
CA LEU A 51 -22.01 -8.92 8.09
C LEU A 51 -23.17 -9.84 7.69
N GLU A 52 -24.42 -9.38 7.82
CA GLU A 52 -25.58 -10.11 7.28
C GLU A 52 -25.51 -10.24 5.75
N ALA A 53 -24.96 -9.24 5.05
CA ALA A 53 -24.73 -9.30 3.61
C ALA A 53 -23.70 -10.38 3.18
N GLU A 54 -22.87 -10.92 4.09
CA GLU A 54 -22.02 -12.09 3.81
C GLU A 54 -22.89 -13.32 3.47
N ALA A 55 -24.05 -13.47 4.11
CA ALA A 55 -24.96 -14.60 3.96
C ALA A 55 -25.89 -14.50 2.72
N LEU A 56 -25.79 -13.42 1.93
CA LEU A 56 -26.61 -13.25 0.73
C LEU A 56 -26.32 -14.32 -0.34
N PRO A 57 -27.35 -14.78 -1.07
CA PRO A 57 -27.17 -15.75 -2.16
C PRO A 57 -26.37 -15.14 -3.32
N PRO A 58 -25.74 -15.97 -4.17
CA PRO A 58 -24.86 -15.52 -5.27
C PRO A 58 -25.55 -14.62 -6.31
N SER A 59 -26.88 -14.60 -6.36
CA SER A 59 -27.66 -13.65 -7.17
C SER A 59 -27.44 -12.18 -6.77
N HIS A 60 -27.04 -11.92 -5.52
CA HIS A 60 -26.81 -10.57 -4.96
C HIS A 60 -25.32 -10.24 -4.80
N ARG A 61 -24.44 -10.89 -5.59
CA ARG A 61 -22.97 -10.76 -5.52
C ARG A 61 -22.48 -9.31 -5.44
N ALA A 62 -23.02 -8.40 -6.26
CA ALA A 62 -22.62 -6.99 -6.25
C ALA A 62 -22.85 -6.31 -4.88
N GLY A 63 -23.97 -6.61 -4.22
CA GLY A 63 -24.27 -6.13 -2.87
C GLY A 63 -23.31 -6.70 -1.83
N LYS A 64 -22.99 -8.00 -1.90
CA LYS A 64 -22.00 -8.64 -1.02
C LYS A 64 -20.62 -8.02 -1.15
N LEU A 65 -20.14 -7.74 -2.37
CA LEU A 65 -18.85 -7.09 -2.59
C LEU A 65 -18.82 -5.65 -2.05
N LEU A 66 -19.90 -4.88 -2.26
CA LEU A 66 -20.02 -3.52 -1.73
C LEU A 66 -20.06 -3.50 -0.19
N ALA A 67 -20.80 -4.44 0.42
CA ALA A 67 -20.87 -4.60 1.86
C ALA A 67 -19.51 -4.95 2.49
N LEU A 68 -18.78 -5.91 1.91
CA LEU A 68 -17.43 -6.27 2.37
C LEU A 68 -16.44 -5.11 2.22
N ARG A 69 -16.52 -4.37 1.11
CA ARG A 69 -15.72 -3.15 0.91
C ARG A 69 -16.01 -2.10 1.99
N LEU A 70 -17.28 -1.76 2.22
CA LEU A 70 -17.70 -0.78 3.23
C LEU A 70 -17.32 -1.21 4.65
N LEU A 71 -17.40 -2.51 4.96
CA LEU A 71 -16.95 -3.07 6.23
C LEU A 71 -15.45 -2.90 6.42
N CYS A 72 -14.65 -3.13 5.37
CA CYS A 72 -13.20 -2.86 5.40
C CYS A 72 -12.93 -1.36 5.57
N GLU A 73 -13.47 -0.49 4.70
CA GLU A 73 -13.23 0.96 4.73
C GLU A 73 -13.63 1.61 6.07
N SER A 74 -14.78 1.22 6.64
CA SER A 74 -15.23 1.71 7.96
C SER A 74 -14.37 1.18 9.12
N THR A 75 -13.77 -0.01 8.98
CA THR A 75 -12.75 -0.51 9.93
C THR A 75 -11.44 0.26 9.78
N GLN A 76 -10.99 0.57 8.55
CA GLN A 76 -9.78 1.36 8.33
C GLN A 76 -9.93 2.80 8.82
N ALA A 77 -11.13 3.37 8.82
CA ALA A 77 -11.39 4.68 9.40
C ALA A 77 -11.10 4.79 10.92
N GLN A 78 -10.80 3.68 11.62
CA GLN A 78 -10.53 3.62 13.06
C GLN A 78 -9.04 3.84 13.45
N GLY A 79 -8.26 4.52 12.61
CA GLY A 79 -6.80 4.62 12.77
C GLY A 79 -6.32 5.75 13.70
N PRO A 80 -5.01 5.77 14.06
CA PRO A 80 -4.39 6.94 14.70
C PRO A 80 -4.59 8.19 13.85
N GLY A 81 -5.22 9.23 14.41
CA GLY A 81 -5.58 10.47 13.71
C GLY A 81 -7.01 10.52 13.14
N ALA A 82 -7.81 9.47 13.34
CA ALA A 82 -9.22 9.44 12.94
C ALA A 82 -10.08 10.47 13.71
N PRO A 83 -11.14 11.03 13.08
CA PRO A 83 -12.13 11.88 13.76
C PRO A 83 -12.74 11.24 15.03
N SER A 84 -13.02 12.05 16.05
CA SER A 84 -13.64 11.61 17.31
C SER A 84 -14.99 10.89 17.10
N SER A 85 -15.75 11.27 16.07
CA SER A 85 -17.02 10.62 15.69
C SER A 85 -16.85 9.16 15.24
N CYS A 86 -15.75 8.84 14.53
CA CYS A 86 -15.51 7.46 14.10
C CYS A 86 -14.74 6.63 15.12
N ASN A 87 -13.91 7.20 16.02
CA ASN A 87 -13.11 6.55 17.10
C ASN A 87 -13.90 5.74 18.15
N ASN A 88 -15.12 5.33 17.86
CA ASN A 88 -15.94 4.50 18.73
C ASN A 88 -15.36 3.08 18.76
N ARG A 89 -14.72 2.72 19.89
CA ARG A 89 -14.03 1.43 20.12
C ARG A 89 -14.85 0.28 19.53
N LEU A 90 -14.23 -0.45 18.59
CA LEU A 90 -14.87 -1.58 17.88
C LEU A 90 -15.50 -2.53 18.91
N HIS A 91 -16.81 -2.77 18.80
CA HIS A 91 -17.47 -3.67 19.74
C HIS A 91 -16.96 -5.10 19.51
N LEU A 92 -16.53 -5.79 20.57
CA LEU A 92 -15.76 -7.03 20.47
C LEU A 92 -16.47 -8.12 19.63
N ALA A 93 -17.80 -8.24 19.75
CA ALA A 93 -18.56 -9.19 18.92
C ALA A 93 -18.52 -8.84 17.42
N HIS A 94 -18.59 -7.56 17.05
CA HIS A 94 -18.46 -7.13 15.66
C HIS A 94 -17.02 -7.33 15.14
N LEU A 95 -15.99 -7.18 15.99
CA LEU A 95 -14.60 -7.46 15.62
C LEU A 95 -14.40 -8.96 15.32
N HIS A 96 -14.92 -9.85 16.17
CA HIS A 96 -14.87 -11.30 15.92
C HIS A 96 -15.62 -11.69 14.64
N LEU A 97 -16.79 -11.10 14.40
CA LEU A 97 -17.55 -11.33 13.16
C LEU A 97 -16.82 -10.80 11.91
N TYR A 98 -16.16 -9.63 12.00
CA TYR A 98 -15.31 -9.12 10.94
C TYR A 98 -14.12 -10.04 10.64
N GLN A 99 -13.43 -10.53 11.66
CA GLN A 99 -12.33 -11.49 11.49
C GLN A 99 -12.79 -12.81 10.87
N ARG A 100 -13.98 -13.30 11.25
CA ARG A 100 -14.62 -14.47 10.62
C ARG A 100 -14.94 -14.21 9.14
N ALA A 101 -15.54 -13.06 8.81
CA ALA A 101 -15.85 -12.69 7.43
C ALA A 101 -14.59 -12.56 6.57
N LEU A 102 -13.50 -12.00 7.14
CA LEU A 102 -12.19 -11.97 6.49
C LEU A 102 -11.63 -13.38 6.27
N HIS A 103 -11.59 -14.24 7.30
CA HIS A 103 -11.09 -15.61 7.20
C HIS A 103 -11.83 -16.39 6.10
N HIS A 104 -13.17 -16.37 6.12
CA HIS A 104 -13.98 -17.01 5.08
C HIS A 104 -13.77 -16.42 3.68
N GLY A 105 -13.68 -15.09 3.56
CA GLY A 105 -13.56 -14.43 2.26
C GLY A 105 -12.16 -14.51 1.65
N LEU A 106 -11.10 -14.58 2.47
CA LEU A 106 -9.70 -14.71 2.02
C LEU A 106 -9.34 -16.15 1.64
N THR A 107 -9.97 -17.15 2.27
CA THR A 107 -9.78 -18.58 1.98
C THR A 107 -10.77 -19.15 0.97
N GLY A 108 -11.89 -18.46 0.72
CA GLY A 108 -12.99 -18.92 -0.13
C GLY A 108 -12.72 -18.89 -1.63
N GLU A 109 -13.61 -19.53 -2.38
CA GLU A 109 -13.47 -19.73 -3.84
C GLU A 109 -13.85 -18.51 -4.70
N ASP A 110 -14.68 -17.56 -4.20
CA ASP A 110 -15.05 -16.38 -4.98
C ASP A 110 -13.87 -15.41 -5.07
N ARG A 111 -13.17 -15.50 -6.20
CA ARG A 111 -12.06 -14.63 -6.59
C ARG A 111 -12.34 -13.15 -6.39
N SER A 112 -13.56 -12.67 -6.62
CA SER A 112 -13.90 -11.25 -6.46
C SER A 112 -14.01 -10.82 -4.99
N VAL A 113 -14.39 -11.74 -4.10
CA VAL A 113 -14.37 -11.50 -2.65
C VAL A 113 -12.92 -11.41 -2.18
N VAL A 114 -12.07 -12.36 -2.58
CA VAL A 114 -10.63 -12.33 -2.31
C VAL A 114 -10.02 -11.01 -2.79
N ASP A 115 -10.36 -10.57 -4.00
CA ASP A 115 -9.81 -9.34 -4.56
C ASP A 115 -10.26 -8.07 -3.81
N VAL A 116 -11.54 -7.96 -3.43
CA VAL A 116 -12.04 -6.85 -2.59
C VAL A 116 -11.38 -6.82 -1.22
N LEU A 117 -11.20 -7.98 -0.57
CA LEU A 117 -10.59 -8.04 0.76
C LEU A 117 -9.08 -7.76 0.72
N VAL A 118 -8.36 -8.22 -0.31
CA VAL A 118 -6.94 -7.90 -0.47
C VAL A 118 -6.74 -6.41 -0.81
N GLU A 119 -7.62 -5.79 -1.59
CA GLU A 119 -7.52 -4.34 -1.88
C GLU A 119 -7.82 -3.48 -0.64
N HIS A 120 -8.92 -3.75 0.08
CA HIS A 120 -9.45 -2.82 1.09
C HIS A 120 -9.08 -3.19 2.55
N ALA A 121 -8.87 -4.48 2.87
CA ALA A 121 -8.47 -4.89 4.22
C ALA A 121 -6.94 -4.88 4.38
N ALA A 122 -6.21 -5.50 3.44
CA ALA A 122 -4.80 -5.84 3.63
C ALA A 122 -3.86 -4.63 3.85
N PRO A 123 -3.94 -3.49 3.11
CA PRO A 123 -2.92 -2.42 3.19
C PRO A 123 -2.71 -1.80 4.58
N ARG A 124 -3.74 -1.85 5.45
CA ARG A 124 -3.71 -1.26 6.79
C ARG A 124 -4.07 -2.25 7.91
N TYR A 125 -4.36 -3.51 7.59
CA TYR A 125 -4.70 -4.54 8.58
C TYR A 125 -3.69 -4.63 9.74
N LEU A 126 -2.39 -4.64 9.41
CA LEU A 126 -1.31 -4.73 10.39
C LEU A 126 -1.10 -3.44 11.20
N SER A 127 -1.40 -2.26 10.63
CA SER A 127 -1.22 -0.97 11.32
C SER A 127 -2.40 -0.57 12.19
N LEU A 128 -3.58 -1.18 12.01
CA LEU A 128 -4.68 -1.08 12.96
C LEU A 128 -4.42 -1.85 14.27
N ALA A 129 -3.52 -2.85 14.26
CA ALA A 129 -3.20 -3.69 15.42
C ALA A 129 -4.43 -4.24 16.17
N LEU A 130 -5.47 -4.65 15.42
CA LEU A 130 -6.73 -5.17 15.97
C LEU A 130 -6.49 -6.37 16.90
N ASP A 131 -7.26 -6.48 17.99
CA ASP A 131 -7.18 -7.62 18.92
C ASP A 131 -7.31 -8.95 18.15
N GLY A 132 -6.29 -9.80 18.20
CA GLY A 132 -6.26 -11.08 17.47
C GLY A 132 -5.72 -11.02 16.03
N TYR A 133 -5.12 -9.90 15.57
CA TYR A 133 -4.64 -9.76 14.18
C TYR A 133 -3.65 -10.84 13.69
N SER A 134 -2.95 -11.54 14.60
CA SER A 134 -2.06 -12.65 14.22
C SER A 134 -2.82 -13.82 13.58
N LEU A 135 -4.11 -13.98 13.91
CA LEU A 135 -4.94 -15.10 13.44
C LEU A 135 -5.04 -15.14 11.91
N LEU A 136 -5.13 -14.00 11.23
CA LEU A 136 -5.36 -13.96 9.77
C LEU A 136 -4.07 -13.81 8.94
N LEU A 137 -2.89 -13.88 9.57
CA LEU A 137 -1.62 -13.69 8.83
C LEU A 137 -1.44 -14.71 7.70
N LEU A 138 -1.76 -15.99 7.95
CA LEU A 138 -1.70 -17.03 6.91
C LEU A 138 -2.79 -16.84 5.85
N ASP A 139 -4.00 -16.41 6.24
CA ASP A 139 -5.10 -16.14 5.30
C ASP A 139 -4.73 -15.02 4.31
N PHE A 140 -4.19 -13.92 4.80
CA PHE A 140 -3.74 -12.81 3.94
C PHE A 140 -2.53 -13.20 3.09
N VAL A 141 -1.58 -14.01 3.60
CA VAL A 141 -0.45 -14.53 2.79
C VAL A 141 -0.94 -15.49 1.70
N HIS A 142 -1.92 -16.35 2.02
CA HIS A 142 -2.58 -17.23 1.06
C HIS A 142 -3.28 -16.42 -0.03
N ALA A 143 -4.21 -15.54 0.35
CA ALA A 143 -4.95 -14.67 -0.57
C ALA A 143 -4.01 -13.83 -1.46
N SER A 144 -2.99 -13.20 -0.87
CA SER A 144 -1.96 -12.45 -1.61
C SER A 144 -1.21 -13.32 -2.61
N THR A 145 -0.96 -14.59 -2.28
CA THR A 145 -0.31 -15.55 -3.18
C THR A 145 -1.23 -15.96 -4.33
N VAL A 146 -2.53 -16.18 -4.07
CA VAL A 146 -3.54 -16.42 -5.13
C VAL A 146 -3.62 -15.21 -6.07
N VAL A 147 -3.67 -13.98 -5.54
CA VAL A 147 -3.63 -12.75 -6.34
C VAL A 147 -2.37 -12.68 -7.20
N LEU A 148 -1.19 -12.88 -6.62
CA LEU A 148 0.08 -12.74 -7.35
C LEU A 148 0.40 -13.91 -8.29
N ASN A 149 -0.42 -14.96 -8.29
CA ASN A 149 -0.35 -16.07 -9.24
C ASN A 149 -1.47 -16.02 -10.30
N SER A 150 -2.43 -15.09 -10.20
CA SER A 150 -3.43 -14.90 -11.27
C SER A 150 -2.76 -14.43 -12.56
N SER A 151 -3.28 -14.91 -13.70
CA SER A 151 -2.96 -14.36 -15.02
C SER A 151 -3.59 -12.99 -15.25
N ASP A 152 -4.60 -12.63 -14.47
CA ASP A 152 -5.23 -11.30 -14.54
C ASP A 152 -4.28 -10.20 -14.05
N MET A 153 -4.13 -9.20 -14.92
CA MET A 153 -3.31 -7.99 -14.78
C MET A 153 -4.17 -6.72 -14.96
N GLY A 154 -5.49 -6.85 -14.95
CA GLY A 154 -6.44 -5.74 -15.01
C GLY A 154 -6.32 -4.80 -13.81
N PRO A 155 -6.82 -3.55 -13.92
CA PRO A 155 -6.68 -2.53 -12.88
C PRO A 155 -7.45 -2.86 -11.59
N THR A 156 -8.41 -3.79 -11.65
CA THR A 156 -9.19 -4.29 -10.51
C THR A 156 -8.50 -5.43 -9.75
N CYS A 157 -7.39 -5.97 -10.26
CA CYS A 157 -6.64 -7.04 -9.60
C CYS A 157 -5.67 -6.41 -8.58
N PRO A 158 -5.79 -6.70 -7.26
CA PRO A 158 -5.16 -5.94 -6.17
C PRO A 158 -3.69 -6.33 -5.93
N ARG A 159 -2.93 -6.48 -7.01
CA ARG A 159 -1.54 -6.99 -6.99
C ARG A 159 -0.62 -6.10 -6.17
N THR A 160 -0.84 -4.78 -6.19
CA THR A 160 -0.05 -3.82 -5.40
C THR A 160 -0.39 -3.88 -3.92
N ALA A 161 -1.67 -4.02 -3.56
CA ALA A 161 -2.11 -4.18 -2.17
C ALA A 161 -1.57 -5.49 -1.56
N ALA A 162 -1.65 -6.60 -2.31
CA ALA A 162 -1.06 -7.90 -1.94
C ALA A 162 0.44 -7.77 -1.59
N VAL A 163 1.24 -7.16 -2.46
CA VAL A 163 2.69 -6.99 -2.21
C VAL A 163 2.96 -6.03 -1.05
N THR A 164 2.16 -4.97 -0.90
CA THR A 164 2.29 -4.02 0.22
C THR A 164 2.02 -4.69 1.57
N PHE A 165 1.00 -5.56 1.66
CA PHE A 165 0.75 -6.36 2.86
C PHE A 165 1.93 -7.31 3.17
N LEU A 166 2.38 -8.06 2.16
CA LEU A 166 3.53 -8.98 2.29
C LEU A 166 4.80 -8.24 2.76
N GLY A 167 5.04 -7.04 2.23
CA GLY A 167 6.15 -6.17 2.67
C GLY A 167 6.01 -5.70 4.12
N SER A 168 4.81 -5.25 4.52
CA SER A 168 4.54 -4.84 5.90
C SER A 168 4.69 -5.99 6.90
N LEU A 169 4.35 -7.22 6.52
CA LEU A 169 4.50 -8.42 7.36
C LEU A 169 5.98 -8.70 7.70
N LEU A 170 6.90 -8.50 6.76
CA LEU A 170 8.35 -8.68 7.00
C LEU A 170 8.89 -7.77 8.11
N SER A 171 8.27 -6.62 8.34
CA SER A 171 8.62 -5.62 9.35
C SER A 171 8.07 -5.90 10.76
N LEU A 172 7.19 -6.89 10.92
CA LEU A 172 6.69 -7.30 12.25
C LEU A 172 7.81 -7.93 13.10
N PRO A 173 7.73 -7.96 14.44
CA PRO A 173 8.71 -8.66 15.27
C PRO A 173 8.72 -10.18 15.01
N ASP A 174 9.89 -10.82 15.00
CA ASP A 174 9.99 -12.28 14.72
C ASP A 174 9.22 -13.14 15.73
N GLY A 175 9.15 -12.71 17.00
CA GLY A 175 8.38 -13.40 18.04
C GLY A 175 6.88 -13.54 17.73
N LEU A 176 6.32 -12.69 16.86
CA LEU A 176 4.94 -12.79 16.41
C LEU A 176 4.70 -14.02 15.51
N MET A 177 5.75 -14.55 14.87
CA MET A 177 5.62 -15.76 14.03
C MET A 177 5.35 -17.03 14.85
N ASN A 178 5.57 -16.96 16.17
CA ASN A 178 5.22 -17.99 17.14
C ASN A 178 3.79 -17.84 17.71
N ALA A 179 3.07 -16.77 17.35
CA ALA A 179 1.68 -16.58 17.75
C ALA A 179 0.75 -17.57 17.01
N PRO A 180 -0.42 -17.91 17.57
CA PRO A 180 -1.41 -18.70 16.85
C PRO A 180 -1.93 -17.94 15.62
N MET A 181 -1.95 -18.64 14.49
CA MET A 181 -2.49 -18.22 13.20
C MET A 181 -3.51 -19.26 12.74
N LEU A 182 -4.63 -18.87 12.15
CA LEU A 182 -5.56 -19.82 11.53
C LEU A 182 -4.89 -20.48 10.32
N GLN A 183 -5.13 -21.77 10.13
CA GLN A 183 -4.80 -22.43 8.87
C GLN A 183 -5.74 -21.91 7.77
N PRO A 184 -5.23 -21.63 6.54
CA PRO A 184 -6.03 -21.06 5.47
C PRO A 184 -6.91 -22.11 4.78
N TYR A 185 -7.85 -22.68 5.56
CA TYR A 185 -8.84 -23.65 5.12
C TYR A 185 -10.25 -23.09 5.35
N PRO A 186 -11.11 -23.05 4.32
CA PRO A 186 -12.49 -22.60 4.48
C PRO A 186 -13.20 -23.36 5.61
N HIS A 187 -13.84 -22.60 6.50
CA HIS A 187 -14.70 -23.11 7.58
C HIS A 187 -13.98 -23.98 8.64
N GLN A 188 -12.64 -23.91 8.76
CA GLN A 188 -11.88 -24.60 9.81
C GLN A 188 -11.08 -23.62 10.66
N TYR A 189 -11.29 -23.66 11.97
CA TYR A 189 -10.67 -22.74 12.93
C TYR A 189 -9.45 -23.35 13.65
N ASN A 190 -8.69 -24.19 12.95
CA ASN A 190 -7.48 -24.81 13.48
C ASN A 190 -6.34 -23.78 13.52
N THR A 191 -5.68 -23.65 14.67
CA THR A 191 -4.53 -22.73 14.82
C THR A 191 -3.20 -23.47 14.69
N VAL A 192 -2.22 -22.78 14.09
CA VAL A 192 -0.85 -23.23 13.92
C VAL A 192 0.11 -22.05 14.16
N SER A 193 1.34 -22.34 14.56
CA SER A 193 2.45 -21.37 14.57
C SER A 193 3.30 -21.59 13.32
N CYS A 194 3.79 -20.52 12.68
CA CYS A 194 4.56 -20.60 11.44
C CYS A 194 5.86 -19.77 11.56
N PRO A 195 6.91 -20.29 12.22
CA PRO A 195 8.16 -19.53 12.45
C PRO A 195 8.81 -19.11 11.13
N ASP A 196 8.73 -19.94 10.08
CA ASP A 196 9.33 -19.69 8.77
C ASP A 196 8.50 -18.75 7.87
N LEU A 197 7.36 -18.22 8.35
CA LEU A 197 6.44 -17.42 7.54
C LEU A 197 7.13 -16.24 6.86
N LYS A 198 8.04 -15.55 7.57
CA LYS A 198 8.82 -14.44 6.99
C LYS A 198 9.72 -14.88 5.84
N GLU A 199 10.38 -16.03 5.93
CA GLU A 199 11.21 -16.52 4.82
C GLU A 199 10.32 -16.91 3.62
N HIS A 200 9.17 -17.52 3.86
CA HIS A 200 8.18 -17.80 2.82
C HIS A 200 7.73 -16.51 2.11
N VAL A 201 7.33 -15.49 2.87
CA VAL A 201 6.92 -14.18 2.36
C VAL A 201 8.06 -13.49 1.60
N LEU A 202 9.29 -13.54 2.11
CA LEU A 202 10.46 -12.97 1.44
C LEU A 202 10.76 -13.66 0.10
N ASN A 203 10.58 -14.97 0.01
CA ASN A 203 10.67 -15.71 -1.25
C ASN A 203 9.59 -15.26 -2.26
N ILE A 204 8.37 -14.95 -1.81
CA ILE A 204 7.32 -14.35 -2.66
C ILE A 204 7.72 -12.95 -3.13
N VAL A 205 8.23 -12.09 -2.25
CA VAL A 205 8.68 -10.72 -2.60
C VAL A 205 9.83 -10.75 -3.62
N VAL A 206 10.81 -11.64 -3.46
CA VAL A 206 11.90 -11.82 -4.44
C VAL A 206 11.38 -12.37 -5.78
N ARG A 207 10.38 -13.26 -5.77
CA ARG A 207 9.69 -13.70 -7.01
C ARG A 207 9.01 -12.53 -7.70
N VAL A 208 8.32 -11.67 -6.95
CA VAL A 208 7.64 -10.46 -7.45
C VAL A 208 8.64 -9.53 -8.13
N CYS A 209 9.72 -9.15 -7.44
CA CYS A 209 10.81 -8.32 -7.99
C CYS A 209 11.30 -8.81 -9.37
N ARG A 210 11.42 -10.14 -9.55
CA ARG A 210 11.95 -10.76 -10.78
C ARG A 210 10.91 -11.00 -11.88
N ARG A 211 9.66 -11.34 -11.54
CA ARG A 211 8.68 -11.92 -12.48
C ARG A 211 7.36 -11.17 -12.58
N GLU A 212 7.02 -10.29 -11.64
CA GLU A 212 5.71 -9.62 -11.57
C GLU A 212 5.43 -8.77 -12.82
N GLY A 213 4.27 -8.94 -13.48
CA GLY A 213 3.93 -8.18 -14.68
C GLY A 213 3.63 -6.70 -14.38
N GLY A 214 2.89 -6.45 -13.30
CA GLY A 214 2.45 -5.11 -12.91
C GLY A 214 3.59 -4.23 -12.41
N ALA A 215 3.79 -3.06 -13.03
CA ALA A 215 4.86 -2.14 -12.65
C ALA A 215 4.74 -1.64 -11.20
N ALA A 216 3.52 -1.28 -10.75
CA ALA A 216 3.27 -0.82 -9.38
C ALA A 216 3.54 -1.92 -8.34
N ALA A 217 3.04 -3.14 -8.56
CA ALA A 217 3.31 -4.30 -7.69
C ALA A 217 4.80 -4.66 -7.64
N ARG A 218 5.51 -4.58 -8.78
CA ARG A 218 6.97 -4.79 -8.81
C ARG A 218 7.72 -3.68 -8.05
N CYS A 219 7.30 -2.43 -8.14
CA CYS A 219 7.83 -1.32 -7.34
C CYS A 219 7.60 -1.52 -5.84
N ALA A 220 6.39 -1.90 -5.42
CA ALA A 220 6.10 -2.23 -4.02
C ALA A 220 7.01 -3.38 -3.51
N GLY A 221 7.30 -4.36 -4.36
CA GLY A 221 8.22 -5.45 -4.06
C GLY A 221 9.66 -4.97 -3.86
N ALA A 222 10.13 -4.01 -4.68
CA ALA A 222 11.45 -3.38 -4.46
C ALA A 222 11.51 -2.63 -3.14
N CYS A 223 10.48 -1.84 -2.80
CA CYS A 223 10.42 -1.13 -1.52
C CYS A 223 10.44 -2.12 -0.33
N ALA A 224 9.64 -3.19 -0.39
CA ALA A 224 9.60 -4.24 0.64
C ALA A 224 10.95 -4.95 0.80
N LEU A 225 11.59 -5.35 -0.31
CA LEU A 225 12.90 -6.00 -0.29
C LEU A 225 13.99 -5.06 0.25
N THR A 226 13.92 -3.78 -0.09
CA THR A 226 14.84 -2.75 0.40
C THR A 226 14.67 -2.53 1.89
N ALA A 227 13.43 -2.39 2.38
CA ALA A 227 13.15 -2.26 3.81
C ALA A 227 13.70 -3.46 4.62
N HIS A 228 13.57 -4.69 4.08
CA HIS A 228 14.15 -5.88 4.69
C HIS A 228 15.70 -5.85 4.69
N VAL A 229 16.35 -5.43 3.60
CA VAL A 229 17.82 -5.25 3.55
C VAL A 229 18.28 -4.17 4.53
N CYS A 230 17.58 -3.02 4.59
CA CYS A 230 17.84 -1.97 5.56
C CYS A 230 17.71 -2.48 6.99
N HIS A 231 16.69 -3.29 7.30
CA HIS A 231 16.52 -3.89 8.63
C HIS A 231 17.71 -4.78 9.01
N LEU A 232 18.16 -5.68 8.12
CA LEU A 232 19.33 -6.54 8.34
C LEU A 232 20.61 -5.73 8.58
N LEU A 233 20.83 -4.66 7.80
CA LEU A 233 21.98 -3.76 7.99
C LEU A 233 21.85 -2.94 9.28
N ALA A 234 20.65 -2.45 9.61
CA ALA A 234 20.34 -1.69 10.81
C ALA A 234 20.56 -2.51 12.10
N SER A 235 20.19 -3.80 12.09
CA SER A 235 20.40 -4.74 13.20
C SER A 235 21.81 -5.37 13.22
N ARG A 236 22.64 -5.14 12.19
CA ARG A 236 23.92 -5.84 11.96
C ARG A 236 23.76 -7.38 11.87
N THR A 237 22.58 -7.86 11.48
CA THR A 237 22.30 -9.30 11.33
C THR A 237 22.93 -9.82 10.03
N HIS A 238 23.95 -10.69 10.16
CA HIS A 238 24.61 -11.28 9.01
C HIS A 238 23.70 -12.29 8.28
N CYS A 239 23.39 -12.02 7.02
CA CYS A 239 22.54 -12.85 6.17
C CYS A 239 23.26 -13.16 4.85
N ALA A 240 23.57 -14.43 4.61
CA ALA A 240 24.26 -14.87 3.38
C ALA A 240 23.47 -14.56 2.09
N ARG A 241 22.15 -14.37 2.17
CA ARG A 241 21.28 -14.02 1.03
C ARG A 241 21.26 -12.53 0.70
N LEU A 242 21.76 -11.64 1.59
CA LEU A 242 21.70 -10.18 1.40
C LEU A 242 22.33 -9.69 0.07
N PRO A 243 23.53 -10.15 -0.34
CA PRO A 243 24.09 -9.77 -1.64
C PRO A 243 23.22 -10.18 -2.83
N ALA A 244 22.43 -11.25 -2.71
CA ALA A 244 21.49 -11.69 -3.74
C ALA A 244 20.21 -10.83 -3.79
N TYR A 245 19.75 -10.31 -2.64
CA TYR A 245 18.66 -9.32 -2.58
C TYR A 245 19.07 -8.00 -3.22
N VAL A 246 20.24 -7.47 -2.85
CA VAL A 246 20.82 -6.26 -3.49
C VAL A 246 21.02 -6.48 -4.98
N THR A 247 21.57 -7.64 -5.40
CA THR A 247 21.69 -7.97 -6.84
C THR A 247 20.34 -8.01 -7.55
N CYS A 248 19.27 -8.44 -6.88
CA CYS A 248 17.92 -8.41 -7.44
C CYS A 248 17.42 -6.97 -7.68
N LEU A 249 17.68 -6.05 -6.75
CA LEU A 249 17.37 -4.62 -6.92
C LEU A 249 18.20 -4.03 -8.08
N LEU A 250 19.52 -4.29 -8.13
CA LEU A 250 20.38 -3.83 -9.22
C LEU A 250 19.91 -4.35 -10.59
N GLN A 251 19.43 -5.60 -10.68
CA GLN A 251 18.82 -6.13 -11.91
C GLN A 251 17.54 -5.37 -12.31
N MET A 252 16.72 -4.96 -11.34
CA MET A 252 15.52 -4.14 -11.61
C MET A 252 15.86 -2.71 -12.06
N LEU A 253 16.99 -2.15 -11.62
CA LEU A 253 17.46 -0.83 -12.05
C LEU A 253 17.70 -0.77 -13.57
N MET A 254 18.16 -1.89 -14.15
CA MET A 254 18.49 -2.01 -15.58
C MET A 254 17.28 -2.33 -16.47
N MET A 255 16.06 -2.27 -15.93
CA MET A 255 14.84 -2.53 -16.70
C MET A 255 14.51 -1.41 -17.69
N LYS A 256 13.85 -1.77 -18.80
CA LYS A 256 13.40 -0.82 -19.82
C LYS A 256 12.41 0.23 -19.28
N ASN A 257 11.58 -0.15 -18.31
CA ASN A 257 10.61 0.74 -17.68
C ASN A 257 11.30 1.70 -16.71
N LYS A 258 11.31 2.99 -17.06
CA LYS A 258 12.02 4.04 -16.30
C LYS A 258 11.36 4.42 -14.98
N ASN A 259 10.06 4.16 -14.81
CA ASN A 259 9.39 4.36 -13.52
C ASN A 259 9.86 3.32 -12.49
N ILE A 260 10.03 2.07 -12.91
CA ILE A 260 10.63 1.01 -12.08
C ILE A 260 12.08 1.37 -11.75
N ALA A 261 12.87 1.75 -12.75
CA ALA A 261 14.26 2.16 -12.53
C ALA A 261 14.40 3.33 -11.55
N LYS A 262 13.47 4.30 -11.56
CA LYS A 262 13.47 5.44 -10.62
C LYS A 262 13.14 4.99 -9.19
N VAL A 263 12.07 4.22 -8.98
CA VAL A 263 11.76 3.70 -7.64
C VAL A 263 12.92 2.86 -7.10
N VAL A 264 13.57 2.08 -7.96
CA VAL A 264 14.74 1.28 -7.59
C VAL A 264 15.99 2.12 -7.34
N SER A 265 16.21 3.23 -8.05
CA SER A 265 17.33 4.14 -7.73
C SER A 265 17.12 4.81 -6.38
N ASP A 266 15.89 5.20 -6.02
CA ASP A 266 15.59 5.70 -4.68
C ASP A 266 15.76 4.61 -3.61
N CYS A 267 15.39 3.36 -3.90
CA CYS A 267 15.65 2.23 -3.01
C CYS A 267 17.17 2.03 -2.77
N ILE A 268 17.99 2.16 -3.82
CA ILE A 268 19.45 2.07 -3.72
C ILE A 268 20.00 3.28 -2.95
N LEU A 269 19.43 4.47 -3.11
CA LEU A 269 19.80 5.67 -2.34
C LEU A 269 19.63 5.45 -0.84
N VAL A 270 18.53 4.83 -0.40
CA VAL A 270 18.31 4.48 1.02
C VAL A 270 19.36 3.48 1.53
N LEU A 271 19.89 2.59 0.67
CA LEU A 271 20.99 1.71 1.06
C LEU A 271 22.32 2.46 1.24
N ALA A 272 22.48 3.67 0.70
CA ALA A 272 23.70 4.45 0.86
C ALA A 272 23.95 4.83 2.33
N ASP A 273 22.90 5.08 3.12
CA ASP A 273 23.03 5.35 4.57
C ASP A 273 23.61 4.18 5.38
N TYR A 274 23.67 2.99 4.78
CA TYR A 274 24.27 1.80 5.38
C TYR A 274 25.61 1.41 4.72
N THR A 275 26.22 2.29 3.90
CA THR A 275 27.46 1.99 3.15
C THR A 275 28.57 1.45 4.03
N ASP A 276 28.81 2.04 5.19
CA ASP A 276 29.87 1.60 6.12
C ASP A 276 29.67 0.12 6.53
N ARG A 277 28.41 -0.25 6.83
CA ARG A 277 28.02 -1.61 7.21
C ARG A 277 28.06 -2.57 6.02
N ILE A 278 27.75 -2.08 4.82
CA ILE A 278 27.88 -2.86 3.57
C ILE A 278 29.35 -3.18 3.31
N VAL A 279 30.26 -2.22 3.49
CA VAL A 279 31.71 -2.42 3.33
C VAL A 279 32.28 -3.33 4.43
N GLU A 280 31.86 -3.15 5.68
CA GLU A 280 32.26 -3.96 6.84
C GLU A 280 31.81 -5.42 6.72
N MET A 281 30.52 -5.65 6.45
CA MET A 281 29.90 -6.99 6.49
C MET A 281 29.94 -7.74 5.14
N TYR A 282 30.00 -7.04 4.01
CA TYR A 282 29.91 -7.63 2.66
C TYR A 282 30.96 -7.04 1.71
N PRO A 283 32.26 -7.38 1.90
CA PRO A 283 33.35 -6.84 1.09
C PRO A 283 33.10 -6.94 -0.42
N GLY A 284 33.27 -5.83 -1.14
CA GLY A 284 33.03 -5.75 -2.58
C GLY A 284 31.59 -5.43 -3.00
N LEU A 285 30.59 -5.58 -2.12
CA LEU A 285 29.19 -5.30 -2.47
C LEU A 285 28.95 -3.82 -2.81
N ALA A 286 29.56 -2.89 -2.07
CA ALA A 286 29.50 -1.45 -2.38
C ALA A 286 30.10 -1.14 -3.77
N GLY A 287 31.22 -1.77 -4.12
CA GLY A 287 31.84 -1.64 -5.45
C GLY A 287 30.94 -2.19 -6.56
N LYS A 288 30.22 -3.29 -6.30
CA LYS A 288 29.20 -3.83 -7.22
C LYS A 288 28.03 -2.87 -7.42
N ILE A 289 27.52 -2.25 -6.35
CA ILE A 289 26.46 -1.23 -6.44
C ILE A 289 26.92 -0.06 -7.32
N ILE A 290 28.10 0.49 -7.07
CA ILE A 290 28.70 1.59 -7.86
C ILE A 290 28.86 1.19 -9.34
N LYS A 291 29.45 0.02 -9.63
CA LYS A 291 29.59 -0.50 -11.02
C LYS A 291 28.22 -0.54 -11.75
N TRP A 292 27.14 -0.92 -11.08
CA TRP A 292 25.78 -0.98 -11.67
C TRP A 292 25.11 0.39 -11.82
N ILE A 293 25.32 1.33 -10.88
CA ILE A 293 24.85 2.73 -11.02
C ILE A 293 25.49 3.37 -12.25
N CYS A 294 26.82 3.25 -12.40
CA CYS A 294 27.56 3.76 -13.56
C CYS A 294 27.09 3.12 -14.87
N ALA A 295 26.84 1.80 -14.89
CA ALA A 295 26.27 1.12 -16.06
C ALA A 295 24.88 1.64 -16.43
N CYS A 296 24.02 1.94 -15.45
CA CYS A 296 22.70 2.52 -15.69
C CYS A 296 22.81 3.94 -16.27
N LEU A 297 23.66 4.79 -15.67
CA LEU A 297 23.96 6.14 -16.15
C LEU A 297 24.45 6.13 -17.61
N ALA A 298 25.38 5.24 -17.96
CA ALA A 298 25.88 5.07 -19.31
C ALA A 298 24.76 4.67 -20.30
N GLN A 299 23.84 3.77 -19.91
CA GLN A 299 22.71 3.38 -20.75
C GLN A 299 21.68 4.48 -20.98
N ILE A 300 21.50 5.42 -20.03
CA ILE A 300 20.53 6.51 -20.17
C ILE A 300 21.14 7.79 -20.77
N SER A 301 22.47 7.95 -20.74
CA SER A 301 23.23 9.04 -21.35
C SER A 301 22.78 9.42 -22.78
N PRO A 302 22.64 8.50 -23.77
CA PRO A 302 22.17 8.84 -25.12
C PRO A 302 20.69 9.29 -25.19
N SER A 303 19.95 9.24 -24.08
CA SER A 303 18.58 9.77 -23.95
C SER A 303 18.47 10.91 -22.93
N SER A 304 19.59 11.45 -22.44
CA SER A 304 19.65 12.51 -21.41
C SER A 304 18.94 13.81 -21.79
N ALA A 305 18.83 14.11 -23.09
CA ALA A 305 18.07 15.25 -23.60
C ALA A 305 16.55 15.15 -23.38
N ARG A 306 16.00 13.94 -23.09
CA ARG A 306 14.57 13.73 -22.85
C ARG A 306 14.21 14.03 -21.40
N ASP A 307 13.20 14.87 -21.18
CA ASP A 307 12.76 15.25 -19.82
C ASP A 307 12.35 14.06 -18.95
N THR A 308 11.81 13.00 -19.56
CA THR A 308 11.42 11.76 -18.86
C THR A 308 12.59 10.99 -18.23
N VAL A 309 13.83 11.30 -18.61
CA VAL A 309 15.05 10.63 -18.12
C VAL A 309 15.77 11.46 -17.05
N LYS A 310 15.58 12.78 -17.02
CA LYS A 310 16.26 13.70 -16.09
C LYS A 310 16.07 13.34 -14.60
N PRO A 311 14.85 12.96 -14.11
CA PRO A 311 14.67 12.59 -12.69
C PRO A 311 15.42 11.31 -12.29
N LEU A 312 15.53 10.34 -13.21
CA LEU A 312 16.28 9.10 -13.00
C LEU A 312 17.79 9.38 -13.00
N ALA A 313 18.28 10.18 -13.95
CA ALA A 313 19.69 10.58 -13.99
C ALA A 313 20.11 11.34 -12.72
N GLY A 314 19.27 12.26 -12.23
CA GLY A 314 19.51 12.97 -10.97
C GLY A 314 19.57 12.04 -9.75
N SER A 315 18.59 11.14 -9.60
CA SER A 315 18.58 10.15 -8.50
C SER A 315 19.82 9.22 -8.57
N LEU A 316 20.23 8.78 -9.76
CA LEU A 316 21.43 7.95 -9.94
C LEU A 316 22.75 8.69 -9.67
N LEU A 317 22.87 9.95 -10.07
CA LEU A 317 24.05 10.77 -9.74
C LEU A 317 24.15 11.01 -8.23
N LEU A 318 23.02 11.24 -7.56
CA LEU A 318 22.97 11.34 -6.11
C LEU A 318 23.38 10.01 -5.45
N CYS A 319 22.85 8.87 -5.89
CA CYS A 319 23.30 7.54 -5.42
C CYS A 319 24.82 7.37 -5.56
N LEU A 320 25.38 7.73 -6.73
CA LEU A 320 26.81 7.59 -6.98
C LEU A 320 27.64 8.47 -6.04
N ALA A 321 27.22 9.72 -5.80
CA ALA A 321 27.88 10.62 -4.87
C ALA A 321 27.82 10.10 -3.42
N GLU A 322 26.63 9.72 -2.94
CA GLU A 322 26.42 9.24 -1.58
C GLU A 322 27.21 7.97 -1.24
N PHE A 323 27.28 7.01 -2.18
CA PHE A 323 28.11 5.82 -2.03
C PHE A 323 29.61 6.12 -2.14
N ALA A 324 30.04 6.97 -3.08
CA ALA A 324 31.45 7.31 -3.25
C ALA A 324 32.02 8.07 -2.03
N VAL A 325 31.26 9.02 -1.48
CA VAL A 325 31.64 9.78 -0.28
C VAL A 325 31.80 8.87 0.93
N ARG A 326 30.83 7.98 1.21
CA ARG A 326 30.90 7.07 2.37
C ARG A 326 31.94 5.95 2.21
N CYS A 327 32.17 5.43 0.99
CA CYS A 327 33.26 4.47 0.76
C CYS A 327 34.65 5.10 1.01
N GLY A 328 34.78 6.39 0.71
CA GLY A 328 36.04 7.13 0.83
C GLY A 328 37.07 6.77 -0.25
N PRO A 329 38.08 7.63 -0.47
CA PRO A 329 39.05 7.45 -1.56
C PRO A 329 39.87 6.18 -1.40
N ASN A 330 40.21 5.78 -0.17
CA ASN A 330 41.04 4.60 0.10
C ASN A 330 40.37 3.28 -0.34
N TYR A 331 39.03 3.18 -0.28
CA TYR A 331 38.30 2.01 -0.78
C TYR A 331 38.14 2.05 -2.31
N LEU A 332 37.93 3.25 -2.86
CA LEU A 332 37.74 3.43 -4.31
C LEU A 332 39.04 3.29 -5.12
N MET A 333 40.19 3.62 -4.52
CA MET A 333 41.52 3.45 -5.12
C MET A 333 42.14 2.07 -4.85
N GLN A 334 41.48 1.20 -4.08
CA GLN A 334 41.87 -0.21 -3.98
C GLN A 334 41.52 -0.92 -5.29
N GLU A 335 42.52 -1.05 -6.15
CA GLU A 335 42.47 -1.85 -7.36
C GLU A 335 42.20 -3.30 -6.97
N LYS A 336 40.93 -3.72 -7.13
CA LYS A 336 40.51 -5.13 -7.06
C LYS A 336 40.16 -5.56 -8.46
N ASP A 337 41.10 -6.28 -9.07
CA ASP A 337 40.97 -6.87 -10.39
C ASP A 337 39.66 -7.67 -10.56
N GLY A 338 38.93 -7.42 -11.66
CA GLY A 338 37.71 -8.16 -12.06
C GLY A 338 36.38 -7.63 -11.55
#